data_AF-A0A2W2EAB9-F1
#
_entry.id   AF-A0A2W2EAB9-F1
#
_cell.length_a   1.000
_cell.length_b   1.000
_cell.length_c   1.000
_cell.angle_alpha   90.00
_cell.angle_beta   90.00
_cell.angle_gamma   90.00
#
_symmetry.space_group_name_H-M   'P 1'
#
loop_
_entity.id
_entity.type
_entity.pdbx_description
1 polymer ?
#
loop_
_entity_poly.entity_id
_entity_poly.type
_entity_poly.pdbx_seq_one_letter_code
_entity_poly.pdbx_strand_id
1 'polypeptide(L)'
;METLTWEGVALATGPGGDAEAAVRQAYREAGLAEPERVAVLASTAAGALAAAWLTGGDELRRTLQASEAETVSALVADPAFQALVGFGDPGRSVRDAVRTRPWERARAAAYAELGAAGWAALWDDTGGRLWPTVDRLVREIRREIAGLGGESVRLVTLDAVLGQHDAPWLSAFDGSHDGDASGGPAASGGDGRGGPVGAG
;
A
#
# COMPACT_ATOMS: atom_id res chain seq x y z
N MET A 1 -3.98 13.08 -19.76
CA MET A 1 -3.50 12.31 -18.59
C MET A 1 -4.21 10.97 -18.69
N GLU A 2 -3.48 9.90 -18.96
CA GLU A 2 -4.05 8.57 -19.15
C GLU A 2 -4.57 8.08 -17.78
N THR A 3 -5.85 7.74 -17.68
CA THR A 3 -6.40 7.18 -16.43
C THR A 3 -5.80 5.80 -16.25
N LEU A 4 -4.89 5.66 -15.29
CA LEU A 4 -4.29 4.36 -14.98
C LEU A 4 -5.36 3.43 -14.41
N THR A 5 -5.52 2.26 -15.02
CA THR A 5 -6.32 1.18 -14.46
C THR A 5 -5.60 0.60 -13.24
N TRP A 6 -6.32 -0.02 -12.30
CA TRP A 6 -5.70 -0.70 -11.17
C TRP A 6 -4.72 -1.80 -11.59
N GLU A 7 -4.91 -2.39 -12.77
CA GLU A 7 -3.93 -3.28 -13.40
C GLU A 7 -2.62 -2.56 -13.73
N GLY A 8 -2.71 -1.40 -14.40
CA GLY A 8 -1.56 -0.55 -14.70
C GLY A 8 -0.83 -0.09 -13.44
N VAL A 9 -1.58 0.30 -12.40
CA VAL A 9 -1.02 0.68 -11.09
C VAL A 9 -0.31 -0.51 -10.42
N ALA A 10 -0.89 -1.71 -10.47
CA ALA A 10 -0.32 -2.90 -9.84
C ALA A 10 1.04 -3.29 -10.42
N LEU A 11 1.25 -3.05 -11.71
CA LEU A 11 2.46 -3.44 -12.44
C LEU A 11 3.43 -2.27 -12.70
N ALA A 12 3.02 -1.05 -12.36
CA ALA A 12 3.86 0.13 -12.53
C ALA A 12 5.15 0.02 -11.72
N THR A 13 6.25 0.46 -12.33
CA THR A 13 7.54 0.63 -11.67
C THR A 13 7.98 2.08 -11.80
N GLY A 14 8.68 2.58 -10.80
CA GLY A 14 9.12 3.98 -10.73
C GLY A 14 8.81 4.61 -9.37
N PRO A 15 9.09 5.92 -9.22
CA PRO A 15 8.74 6.66 -8.03
C PRO A 15 7.22 6.62 -7.81
N GLY A 16 6.80 6.28 -6.58
CA GLY A 16 5.39 6.39 -6.19
C GLY A 16 4.93 7.84 -6.07
N GLY A 17 3.64 8.02 -5.76
CA GLY A 17 3.10 9.33 -5.38
C GLY A 17 3.62 9.82 -4.02
N ASP A 18 2.88 10.73 -3.39
CA ASP A 18 3.24 11.27 -2.07
C ASP A 18 2.99 10.24 -0.94
N ALA A 19 4.00 9.39 -0.71
CA ALA A 19 3.95 8.34 0.30
C ALA A 19 3.81 8.90 1.73
N GLU A 20 4.37 10.08 2.02
CA GLU A 20 4.30 10.65 3.36
C GLU A 20 2.88 11.11 3.70
N ALA A 21 2.22 11.82 2.78
CA ALA A 21 0.84 12.24 2.96
C ALA A 21 -0.09 11.03 3.13
N ALA A 22 0.11 9.97 2.34
CA ALA A 22 -0.66 8.73 2.44
C ALA A 22 -0.47 8.04 3.80
N VAL A 23 0.77 7.94 4.30
CA VAL A 23 1.05 7.37 5.63
C VAL A 23 0.35 8.20 6.72
N ARG A 24 0.46 9.52 6.68
CA ARG A 24 -0.21 10.41 7.66
C ARG A 24 -1.72 10.26 7.63
N GLN A 25 -2.31 10.16 6.43
CA GLN A 25 -3.74 9.90 6.28
C GLN A 25 -4.16 8.58 6.92
N ALA A 26 -3.42 7.49 6.68
CA ALA A 26 -3.71 6.19 7.28
C ALA A 26 -3.64 6.22 8.82
N TYR A 27 -2.73 7.01 9.41
CA TYR A 27 -2.68 7.22 10.86
C TYR A 27 -3.89 8.00 11.38
N ARG A 28 -4.29 9.08 10.70
CA ARG A 28 -5.50 9.85 11.07
C ARG A 28 -6.76 8.99 11.04
N GLU A 29 -6.94 8.21 9.97
CA GLU A 29 -8.09 7.31 9.83
C GLU A 29 -8.10 6.18 10.86
N ALA A 30 -6.93 5.77 11.34
CA ALA A 30 -6.79 4.81 12.43
C ALA A 30 -6.99 5.45 13.82
N GLY A 31 -7.21 6.77 13.92
CA GLY A 31 -7.31 7.49 15.18
C GLY A 31 -5.98 7.56 15.96
N LEU A 32 -4.85 7.42 15.26
CA LEU A 32 -3.51 7.49 15.83
C LEU A 32 -2.93 8.89 15.64
N ALA A 33 -2.02 9.28 16.55
CA ALA A 33 -1.22 10.48 16.36
C ALA A 33 -0.32 10.29 15.12
N GLU A 34 -0.31 11.28 14.23
CA GLU A 34 0.51 11.21 13.02
C GLU A 34 2.01 11.07 13.35
N PRO A 35 2.77 10.34 12.54
CA PRO A 35 4.20 10.19 12.76
C PRO A 35 4.92 11.53 12.58
N GLU A 36 5.81 11.91 13.49
CA GLU A 36 6.60 13.13 13.33
C GLU A 36 7.52 13.05 12.11
N ARG A 37 8.05 11.86 11.80
CA ARG A 37 8.90 11.60 10.64
C ARG A 37 8.41 10.39 9.85
N VAL A 38 8.49 10.49 8.53
CA VAL A 38 8.31 9.38 7.60
C VAL A 38 9.62 9.23 6.83
N ALA A 39 10.14 8.01 6.75
CA ALA A 39 11.36 7.71 6.00
C ALA A 39 10.99 6.99 4.71
N VAL A 40 11.31 7.61 3.58
CA VAL A 40 11.17 7.01 2.25
C VAL A 40 12.51 6.41 1.86
N LEU A 41 12.54 5.11 1.61
CA LEU A 41 13.75 4.38 1.22
C LEU A 41 13.73 4.09 -0.28
N ALA A 42 14.93 3.89 -0.84
CA ALA A 42 15.13 3.78 -2.29
C ALA A 42 14.40 2.59 -2.96
N SER A 43 14.01 1.57 -2.19
CA SER A 43 13.28 0.42 -2.72
C SER A 43 12.52 -0.35 -1.64
N THR A 44 11.61 -1.21 -2.09
CA THR A 44 10.92 -2.20 -1.24
C THR A 44 11.89 -3.13 -0.50
N ALA A 45 12.99 -3.53 -1.15
CA ALA A 45 14.01 -4.35 -0.52
C ALA A 45 14.73 -3.59 0.61
N ALA A 46 15.08 -2.32 0.37
CA ALA A 46 15.65 -1.45 1.40
C ALA A 46 14.69 -1.28 2.59
N GLY A 47 13.39 -1.09 2.33
CA GLY A 47 12.36 -1.03 3.37
C GLY A 47 12.25 -2.31 4.21
N ALA A 48 12.25 -3.47 3.57
CA ALA A 48 12.21 -4.76 4.26
C ALA A 48 13.45 -5.00 5.13
N LEU A 49 14.64 -4.68 4.60
CA LEU A 49 15.91 -4.80 5.32
C LEU A 49 15.98 -3.81 6.50
N ALA A 50 15.49 -2.57 6.33
CA ALA A 50 15.41 -1.60 7.42
C ALA A 50 14.47 -2.08 8.54
N ALA A 51 13.29 -2.57 8.20
CA ALA A 51 12.38 -3.16 9.17
C ALA A 51 13.01 -4.36 9.87
N ALA A 52 13.76 -5.20 9.13
CA ALA A 52 14.42 -6.37 9.69
C ALA A 52 15.54 -5.99 10.65
N TRP A 53 16.27 -4.92 10.35
CA TRP A 53 17.28 -4.38 11.24
C TRP A 53 16.69 -3.82 12.53
N LEU A 54 15.61 -3.06 12.41
CA LEU A 54 14.96 -2.38 13.55
C LEU A 54 14.28 -3.38 14.49
N THR A 55 13.55 -4.35 13.93
CA THR A 55 12.73 -5.29 14.70
C THR A 55 13.43 -6.63 14.99
N GLY A 56 14.53 -6.93 14.30
CA GLY A 56 15.31 -8.13 14.49
C GLY A 56 16.23 -8.11 15.70
N GLY A 57 16.68 -9.31 16.11
CA GLY A 57 17.69 -9.46 17.15
C GLY A 57 19.12 -9.27 16.63
N ASP A 58 20.09 -9.30 17.55
CA ASP A 58 21.51 -9.05 17.25
C ASP A 58 22.12 -10.04 16.23
N GLU A 59 21.63 -11.28 16.18
CA GLU A 59 22.04 -12.26 15.18
C GLU A 59 21.67 -11.82 13.75
N LEU A 60 20.44 -11.29 13.57
CA LEU A 60 19.99 -10.82 12.28
C LEU A 60 20.78 -9.58 11.86
N ARG A 61 21.04 -8.65 12.79
CA ARG A 61 21.88 -7.48 12.52
C ARG A 61 23.30 -7.88 12.11
N ARG A 62 23.93 -8.83 12.80
CA ARG A 62 25.25 -9.37 12.42
C ARG A 62 25.23 -10.03 11.05
N THR A 63 24.19 -10.81 10.74
CA THR A 63 24.01 -11.42 9.43
C THR A 63 23.94 -10.38 8.32
N LEU A 64 23.14 -9.33 8.52
CA LEU A 64 23.01 -8.23 7.56
C LEU A 64 24.33 -7.45 7.44
N GLN A 65 25.01 -7.15 8.55
CA GLN A 65 26.32 -6.48 8.53
C GLN A 65 27.40 -7.26 7.79
N ALA A 66 27.37 -8.59 7.84
CA ALA A 66 28.30 -9.46 7.14
C ALA A 66 27.90 -9.73 5.67
N SER A 67 26.74 -9.23 5.23
CA SER A 67 26.26 -9.44 3.86
C SER A 67 27.06 -8.60 2.87
N GLU A 68 27.56 -9.25 1.82
CA GLU A 68 28.23 -8.57 0.69
C GLU A 68 27.23 -8.09 -0.37
N ALA A 69 25.92 -8.25 -0.13
CA ALA A 69 24.89 -7.80 -1.06
C ALA A 69 24.92 -6.26 -1.20
N GLU A 70 25.00 -5.78 -2.43
CA GLU A 70 25.02 -4.35 -2.75
C GLU A 70 23.83 -3.61 -2.13
N THR A 71 22.63 -4.20 -2.17
CA THR A 71 21.41 -3.65 -1.55
C THR A 71 21.56 -3.41 -0.05
N VAL A 72 22.28 -4.29 0.66
CA VAL A 72 22.51 -4.14 2.11
C VAL A 72 23.52 -3.03 2.36
N SER A 73 24.61 -3.01 1.58
CA SER A 73 25.61 -1.93 1.66
C SER A 73 24.99 -0.56 1.35
N ALA A 74 24.15 -0.47 0.33
CA ALA A 74 23.42 0.74 -0.05
C ALA A 74 22.46 1.19 1.05
N LEU A 75 21.71 0.28 1.67
CA LEU A 75 20.86 0.60 2.81
C LEU A 75 21.66 1.15 3.99
N VAL A 76 22.78 0.51 4.35
CA VAL A 76 23.61 0.97 5.47
C VAL A 76 24.20 2.35 5.19
N ALA A 77 24.49 2.69 3.94
CA ALA A 77 24.92 4.04 3.56
C ALA A 77 23.78 5.06 3.46
N ASP A 78 22.52 4.63 3.46
CA ASP A 78 21.34 5.50 3.26
C ASP A 78 21.14 6.45 4.48
N PRO A 79 21.17 7.78 4.28
CA PRO A 79 20.97 8.74 5.36
C PRO A 79 19.61 8.62 6.06
N ALA A 80 18.54 8.27 5.33
CA ALA A 80 17.22 8.07 5.91
C ALA A 80 17.22 6.84 6.83
N PHE A 81 17.92 5.77 6.45
CA PHE A 81 18.10 4.61 7.31
C PHE A 81 18.94 4.94 8.56
N GLN A 82 20.04 5.68 8.40
CA GLN A 82 20.86 6.11 9.54
C GLN A 82 20.06 6.98 10.54
N ALA A 83 19.20 7.86 10.04
CA ALA A 83 18.28 8.63 10.88
C ALA A 83 17.29 7.73 11.62
N LEU A 84 16.75 6.68 10.97
CA LEU A 84 15.87 5.70 11.59
C LEU A 84 16.56 4.95 12.74
N VAL A 85 17.78 4.45 12.50
CA VAL A 85 18.57 3.74 13.53
C VAL A 85 18.85 4.64 14.74
N GLY A 86 19.07 5.93 14.52
CA GLY A 86 19.30 6.91 15.59
C GLY A 86 18.12 7.12 16.55
N PHE A 87 16.90 6.70 16.19
CA PHE A 87 15.73 6.77 17.09
C PHE A 87 15.68 5.66 18.13
N GLY A 88 16.42 4.57 17.95
CA GLY A 88 16.45 3.45 18.88
C GLY A 88 15.29 2.47 18.70
N ASP A 89 14.59 2.16 19.79
CA ASP A 89 13.53 1.14 19.79
C ASP A 89 12.35 1.54 18.88
N PRO A 90 12.01 0.74 17.84
CA PRO A 90 10.91 1.04 16.94
C PRO A 90 9.53 0.92 17.59
N GLY A 91 9.43 0.31 18.78
CA GLY A 91 8.17 0.06 19.45
C GLY A 91 7.29 -0.96 18.72
N ARG A 92 5.99 -0.94 19.02
CA ARG A 92 5.03 -1.90 18.44
C ARG A 92 4.63 -1.51 17.01
N SER A 93 4.49 -2.50 16.14
CA SER A 93 3.90 -2.30 14.81
C SER A 93 2.44 -1.83 14.92
N VAL A 94 2.09 -0.81 14.12
CA VAL A 94 0.70 -0.31 14.00
C VAL A 94 0.01 -0.77 12.71
N ARG A 95 0.66 -1.63 11.91
CA ARG A 95 0.17 -2.14 10.63
C ARG A 95 -1.26 -2.68 10.70
N ASP A 96 -1.60 -3.36 11.79
CA ASP A 96 -2.95 -3.86 12.01
C ASP A 96 -3.99 -2.72 11.96
N ALA A 97 -3.73 -1.65 12.71
CA ALA A 97 -4.63 -0.50 12.81
C ALA A 97 -4.68 0.34 11.52
N VAL A 98 -3.51 0.57 10.88
CA VAL A 98 -3.41 1.47 9.72
C VAL A 98 -3.66 0.80 8.37
N ARG A 99 -3.62 -0.54 8.28
CA ARG A 99 -3.79 -1.26 7.02
C ARG A 99 -4.74 -2.45 7.11
N THR A 100 -4.56 -3.37 8.07
CA THR A 100 -5.36 -4.61 8.11
C THR A 100 -6.84 -4.31 8.40
N ARG A 101 -7.13 -3.64 9.53
CA ARG A 101 -8.51 -3.34 9.93
C ARG A 101 -9.27 -2.46 8.94
N PRO A 102 -8.68 -1.42 8.32
CA PRO A 102 -9.35 -0.68 7.25
C PRO A 102 -9.85 -1.58 6.12
N TRP A 103 -9.02 -2.51 5.64
CA TRP A 103 -9.43 -3.45 4.59
C TRP A 103 -10.50 -4.43 5.04
N GLU A 104 -10.41 -4.94 6.27
CA GLU A 104 -11.44 -5.80 6.85
C GLU A 104 -12.80 -5.09 6.94
N ARG A 105 -12.80 -3.82 7.37
CA ARG A 105 -14.03 -3.00 7.43
C ARG A 105 -14.62 -2.74 6.05
N ALA A 106 -13.79 -2.36 5.08
CA ALA A 106 -14.25 -2.14 3.70
C ALA A 106 -14.87 -3.42 3.11
N ARG A 107 -14.21 -4.56 3.29
CA ARG A 107 -14.75 -5.85 2.85
C ARG A 107 -16.04 -6.23 3.58
N ALA A 108 -16.12 -6.01 4.89
CA ALA A 108 -17.33 -6.29 5.66
C ALA A 108 -18.51 -5.42 5.22
N ALA A 109 -18.26 -4.13 4.94
CA ALA A 109 -19.27 -3.21 4.41
C ALA A 109 -19.79 -3.67 3.05
N ALA A 110 -18.89 -3.96 2.10
CA ALA A 110 -19.27 -4.47 0.78
C ALA A 110 -20.06 -5.79 0.87
N TYR A 111 -19.66 -6.69 1.78
CA TYR A 111 -20.37 -7.95 1.99
C TYR A 111 -21.76 -7.75 2.61
N ALA A 112 -21.91 -6.81 3.54
CA ALA A 112 -23.20 -6.49 4.15
C ALA A 112 -24.18 -5.87 3.15
N GLU A 113 -23.68 -5.07 2.21
CA GLU A 113 -24.47 -4.43 1.15
C GLU A 113 -24.88 -5.41 0.04
N LEU A 114 -23.92 -6.17 -0.49
CA LEU A 114 -24.10 -7.01 -1.68
C LEU A 114 -24.59 -8.43 -1.36
N GLY A 115 -24.43 -8.86 -0.11
CA GLY A 115 -24.54 -10.26 0.29
C GLY A 115 -23.48 -11.15 -0.36
N ALA A 116 -23.56 -12.46 -0.09
CA ALA A 116 -22.56 -13.42 -0.53
C ALA A 116 -22.42 -13.51 -2.06
N ALA A 117 -23.54 -13.57 -2.77
CA ALA A 117 -23.55 -13.73 -4.23
C ALA A 117 -23.10 -12.46 -4.95
N GLY A 118 -23.55 -11.28 -4.50
CA GLY A 118 -23.13 -10.00 -5.06
C GLY A 118 -21.65 -9.73 -4.80
N TRP A 119 -21.14 -10.05 -3.61
CA TRP A 119 -19.71 -10.00 -3.31
C TRP A 119 -18.88 -10.88 -4.26
N ALA A 120 -19.32 -12.14 -4.48
CA ALA A 120 -18.61 -13.05 -5.37
C ALA A 120 -18.56 -12.52 -6.82
N ALA A 121 -19.70 -12.02 -7.34
CA ALA A 121 -19.77 -11.45 -8.68
C ALA A 121 -18.88 -10.20 -8.83
N LEU A 122 -18.96 -9.26 -7.87
CA LEU A 122 -18.10 -8.07 -7.86
C LEU A 122 -16.62 -8.46 -7.86
N TRP A 123 -16.23 -9.39 -6.99
CA TRP A 123 -14.84 -9.84 -6.89
C TRP A 123 -14.37 -10.48 -8.20
N ASP A 124 -15.14 -11.39 -8.78
CA ASP A 124 -14.79 -12.06 -10.04
C ASP A 124 -14.64 -11.07 -11.22
N ASP A 125 -15.41 -9.97 -11.21
CA ASP A 125 -15.32 -8.94 -12.25
C ASP A 125 -14.21 -7.91 -12.03
N THR A 126 -13.68 -7.81 -10.81
CA THR A 126 -12.68 -6.79 -10.43
C THR A 126 -11.40 -7.42 -9.88
N GLY A 127 -11.22 -7.42 -8.55
CA GLY A 127 -10.02 -7.86 -7.87
C GLY A 127 -9.62 -9.30 -8.15
N GLY A 128 -10.59 -10.19 -8.34
CA GLY A 128 -10.38 -11.60 -8.70
C GLY A 128 -9.59 -11.78 -9.99
N ARG A 129 -9.71 -10.84 -10.95
CA ARG A 129 -8.94 -10.87 -12.20
C ARG A 129 -7.47 -10.50 -11.99
N LEU A 130 -7.19 -9.58 -11.07
CA LEU A 130 -5.83 -9.10 -10.76
C LEU A 130 -5.10 -10.00 -9.77
N TRP A 131 -5.84 -10.66 -8.87
CA TRP A 131 -5.30 -11.40 -7.74
C TRP A 131 -4.22 -12.43 -8.10
N PRO A 132 -4.39 -13.32 -9.10
CA PRO A 132 -3.36 -14.33 -9.42
C PRO A 132 -2.02 -13.72 -9.83
N THR A 133 -2.05 -12.65 -10.63
CA THR A 133 -0.85 -11.96 -11.11
C THR A 133 -0.14 -11.24 -9.97
N VAL A 134 -0.89 -10.51 -9.14
CA VAL A 134 -0.37 -9.76 -8.00
C VAL A 134 0.19 -10.68 -6.92
N ASP A 135 -0.52 -11.75 -6.55
CA ASP A 135 -0.07 -12.73 -5.56
C ASP A 135 1.23 -13.41 -5.99
N ARG A 136 1.35 -13.77 -7.28
CA ARG A 136 2.60 -14.30 -7.85
C ARG A 136 3.74 -13.29 -7.71
N LEU A 137 3.54 -12.04 -8.14
CA LEU A 137 4.56 -10.99 -8.07
C LEU A 137 5.02 -10.74 -6.63
N VAL A 138 4.08 -10.64 -5.69
CA VAL A 138 4.39 -10.46 -4.26
C VAL A 138 5.20 -11.64 -3.71
N ARG A 139 4.87 -12.88 -4.09
CA ARG A 139 5.63 -14.06 -3.67
C ARG A 139 7.05 -14.07 -4.23
N GLU A 140 7.23 -13.64 -5.48
CA GLU A 140 8.55 -13.49 -6.11
C GLU A 140 9.37 -12.42 -5.39
N ILE A 141 8.82 -11.23 -5.16
CA ILE A 141 9.48 -10.15 -4.41
C ILE A 141 9.93 -10.63 -3.03
N ARG A 142 9.05 -11.31 -2.29
CA ARG A 142 9.38 -11.84 -0.95
C ARG A 142 10.47 -12.90 -0.99
N ARG A 143 10.51 -13.71 -2.04
CA ARG A 143 11.57 -14.72 -2.24
C ARG A 143 12.92 -14.05 -2.51
N GLU A 144 12.95 -13.06 -3.39
CA GLU A 144 14.19 -12.33 -3.69
C GLU A 144 14.71 -11.57 -2.47
N ILE A 145 13.82 -10.94 -1.70
CA ILE A 145 14.19 -10.29 -0.43
C ILE A 145 14.74 -11.32 0.58
N ALA A 146 14.18 -12.53 0.63
CA ALA A 146 14.71 -13.59 1.49
C ALA A 146 16.14 -13.99 1.09
N GLY A 147 16.51 -13.87 -0.19
CA GLY A 147 17.88 -14.08 -0.66
C GLY A 147 18.92 -13.12 -0.05
N LEU A 148 18.49 -11.98 0.51
CA LEU A 148 19.37 -10.95 1.07
C LEU A 148 19.75 -11.18 2.55
N GLY A 149 19.03 -12.04 3.28
CA GLY A 149 19.29 -12.28 4.70
C GLY A 149 18.53 -13.46 5.31
N GLY A 150 18.09 -14.40 4.47
CA GLY A 150 17.41 -15.63 4.86
C GLY A 150 15.98 -15.46 5.33
N GLU A 151 15.50 -16.49 6.02
CA GLU A 151 14.12 -16.62 6.49
C GLU A 151 13.72 -15.49 7.46
N SER A 152 14.65 -15.02 8.29
CA SER A 152 14.39 -13.94 9.25
C SER A 152 14.02 -12.62 8.54
N VAL A 153 14.70 -12.27 7.45
CA VAL A 153 14.33 -11.12 6.62
C VAL A 153 12.99 -11.38 5.92
N ARG A 154 12.76 -12.59 5.43
CA ARG A 154 11.48 -12.97 4.81
C ARG A 154 10.30 -12.76 5.76
N LEU A 155 10.42 -13.16 7.02
CA LEU A 155 9.35 -12.99 8.01
C LEU A 155 9.02 -11.52 8.24
N VAL A 156 10.01 -10.64 8.23
CA VAL A 156 9.78 -9.20 8.41
C VAL A 156 9.04 -8.59 7.22
N THR A 157 9.17 -9.15 6.01
CA THR A 157 8.32 -8.75 4.87
C THR A 157 6.84 -9.07 5.08
N LEU A 158 6.46 -9.90 6.07
CA LEU A 158 5.06 -10.10 6.41
C LEU A 158 4.43 -8.80 6.87
N ASP A 159 5.18 -7.95 7.58
CA ASP A 159 4.74 -6.62 8.01
C ASP A 159 4.96 -5.52 6.97
N ALA A 160 5.72 -5.79 5.91
CA ALA A 160 5.80 -4.88 4.78
C ALA A 160 4.49 -4.86 3.99
N VAL A 161 4.01 -3.65 3.67
CA VAL A 161 2.90 -3.42 2.74
C VAL A 161 3.51 -3.18 1.37
N LEU A 162 3.33 -4.14 0.45
CA LEU A 162 3.98 -4.10 -0.86
C LEU A 162 3.22 -3.25 -1.90
N GLY A 163 2.21 -2.47 -1.50
CA GLY A 163 1.41 -1.56 -2.33
C GLY A 163 0.61 -2.27 -3.44
N GLN A 164 1.31 -2.93 -4.36
CA GLN A 164 0.80 -3.79 -5.42
C GLN A 164 -0.20 -4.84 -4.91
N HIS A 165 0.04 -5.40 -3.71
CA HIS A 165 -0.86 -6.35 -3.07
C HIS A 165 -2.27 -5.79 -2.82
N ASP A 166 -2.40 -4.48 -2.70
CA ASP A 166 -3.68 -3.84 -2.40
C ASP A 166 -4.44 -3.43 -3.69
N ALA A 167 -3.80 -3.50 -4.88
CA ALA A 167 -4.44 -3.16 -6.15
C ALA A 167 -5.69 -4.00 -6.50
N PRO A 168 -5.75 -5.32 -6.24
CA PRO A 168 -6.98 -6.10 -6.42
C PRO A 168 -8.13 -5.61 -5.53
N TRP A 169 -7.82 -5.23 -4.28
CA TRP A 169 -8.80 -4.70 -3.35
C TRP A 169 -9.28 -3.32 -3.78
N LEU A 170 -8.35 -2.44 -4.13
CA LEU A 170 -8.64 -1.12 -4.66
C LEU A 170 -9.53 -1.22 -5.91
N SER A 171 -9.24 -2.14 -6.82
CA SER A 171 -10.10 -2.39 -7.99
C SER A 171 -11.53 -2.81 -7.63
N ALA A 172 -11.72 -3.55 -6.54
CA ALA A 172 -13.05 -3.97 -6.11
C ALA A 172 -13.82 -2.84 -5.41
N PHE A 173 -13.13 -1.94 -4.72
CA PHE A 173 -13.77 -0.88 -3.94
C PHE A 173 -13.92 0.44 -4.70
N ASP A 174 -13.08 0.72 -5.69
CA ASP A 174 -13.13 1.95 -6.49
C ASP A 174 -14.47 2.13 -7.21
N GLY A 175 -15.03 1.04 -7.75
CA GLY A 175 -16.36 1.04 -8.40
C GLY A 175 -17.56 1.00 -7.44
N SER A 176 -17.33 0.83 -6.13
CA SER A 176 -18.41 0.81 -5.12
C SER A 176 -18.79 2.20 -4.61
N HIS A 177 -18.06 3.25 -5.01
CA HIS A 177 -18.31 4.64 -4.61
C HIS A 177 -19.14 5.46 -5.61
N ASP A 178 -19.44 4.94 -6.80
CA ASP A 178 -20.31 5.61 -7.78
C ASP A 178 -21.81 5.48 -7.47
N GLY A 179 -22.16 4.81 -6.37
CA GLY A 179 -23.54 4.62 -5.90
C GLY A 179 -24.09 5.75 -5.01
N ASP A 180 -23.26 6.68 -4.55
CA ASP A 180 -23.71 7.75 -3.63
C ASP A 180 -23.68 9.13 -4.29
N ALA A 181 -24.62 9.33 -5.22
CA ALA A 181 -24.94 10.63 -5.78
C ALA A 181 -25.78 11.47 -4.79
N SER A 182 -25.23 11.85 -3.62
CA SER A 182 -25.72 13.02 -2.88
C SER A 182 -24.87 13.38 -1.64
N GLY A 183 -23.88 14.27 -1.80
CA GLY A 183 -23.48 15.17 -0.70
C GLY A 183 -21.98 15.48 -0.56
N GLY A 184 -21.49 16.52 -1.23
CA GLY A 184 -20.20 17.15 -0.93
C GLY A 184 -19.80 18.22 -1.96
N PRO A 185 -19.14 19.34 -1.58
CA PRO A 185 -19.55 20.66 -2.04
C PRO A 185 -18.77 21.24 -3.25
N ALA A 186 -19.51 22.06 -4.00
CA ALA A 186 -19.08 23.22 -4.78
C ALA A 186 -18.04 23.02 -5.91
N ALA A 187 -18.55 22.82 -7.12
CA ALA A 187 -17.99 23.47 -8.30
C ALA A 187 -18.96 24.58 -8.74
N SER A 188 -18.66 25.80 -8.31
CA SER A 188 -19.25 27.03 -8.82
C SER A 188 -18.88 27.25 -10.29
N GLY A 189 -19.85 27.69 -11.10
CA GLY A 189 -19.58 28.37 -12.37
C GLY A 189 -20.54 27.97 -13.49
N GLY A 190 -21.76 28.49 -13.44
CA GLY A 190 -22.66 28.47 -14.58
C GLY A 190 -22.31 29.53 -15.61
N ASP A 191 -22.53 29.19 -16.88
CA ASP A 191 -23.22 30.02 -17.89
C ASP A 191 -23.47 29.05 -19.08
N GLY A 192 -24.68 28.74 -19.53
CA GLY A 192 -25.82 29.61 -19.71
C GLY A 192 -25.92 29.98 -21.19
N ARG A 193 -26.51 29.10 -22.03
CA ARG A 193 -27.33 29.48 -23.22
C ARG A 193 -27.94 28.27 -23.96
N GLY A 194 -29.28 28.20 -23.87
CA GLY A 194 -30.19 28.05 -25.01
C GLY A 194 -30.27 26.67 -25.69
N GLY A 195 -31.27 25.88 -25.30
CA GLY A 195 -31.59 24.59 -25.93
C GLY A 195 -32.18 24.68 -27.35
N PRO A 196 -32.27 23.55 -28.07
CA PRO A 196 -32.96 23.48 -29.34
C PRO A 196 -34.34 22.81 -29.24
N VAL A 197 -35.07 22.95 -30.34
CA VAL A 197 -36.18 22.13 -30.85
C VAL A 197 -37.61 22.44 -30.36
N GLY A 198 -38.35 23.13 -31.22
CA GLY A 198 -39.77 22.89 -31.44
C GLY A 198 -39.95 22.41 -32.88
N ALA A 199 -40.48 21.20 -33.04
CA ALA A 199 -40.96 20.67 -34.31
C ALA A 199 -42.44 21.06 -34.50
N GLY A 200 -42.80 21.47 -35.72
CA GLY A 200 -44.15 21.87 -36.13
C GLY A 200 -44.12 22.75 -37.36
#